data_AF-A0A4P8Q0X5-F1
#
_entry.id   AF-A0A4P8Q0X5-F1
#
_cell.length_a   1.000
_cell.length_b   1.000
_cell.length_c   1.000
_cell.angle_alpha   90.00
_cell.angle_beta   90.00
_cell.angle_gamma   90.00
#
_symmetry.space_group_name_H-M   'P 1'
#
loop_
_entity.id
_entity.type
_entity.pdbx_description
1 polymer ?
#
loop_
_entity_poly.entity_id
_entity_poly.type
_entity_poly.pdbx_seq_one_letter_code
_entity_poly.pdbx_strand_id
1 'polypeptide(L)' 'MTTFTVPGLDGITLTATYDPEQSWMRLEGHDTSGALVSASGFAITSEPIEPIVITPEPPQPEGFATDTPP' A
#
# COMPACT_ATOMS: atom_id res chain seq x y z
N MET A 1 0.05 -12.42 -9.68
CA MET A 1 0.21 -11.97 -8.28
C MET A 1 1.68 -11.69 -8.06
N THR A 2 2.00 -10.52 -7.54
CA THR A 2 3.38 -10.12 -7.24
C THR A 2 3.47 -9.76 -5.78
N THR A 3 4.49 -10.26 -5.10
CA THR A 3 4.71 -10.01 -3.67
C THR A 3 6.08 -9.39 -3.48
N PHE A 4 6.16 -8.36 -2.64
CA PHE A 4 7.40 -7.67 -2.34
C PHE A 4 7.40 -7.07 -0.93
N THR A 5 8.60 -6.92 -0.37
CA THR A 5 8.84 -6.21 0.88
C THR A 5 9.51 -4.88 0.57
N VAL A 6 9.14 -3.84 1.32
CA VAL A 6 9.75 -2.52 1.21
C VAL A 6 10.56 -2.27 2.48
N PRO A 7 11.88 -2.02 2.38
CA PRO A 7 12.69 -1.66 3.54
C PRO A 7 12.09 -0.45 4.28
N GLY A 8 11.98 -0.55 5.61
CA GLY A 8 11.37 0.50 6.45
C GLY A 8 9.87 0.34 6.69
N LEU A 9 9.22 -0.71 6.17
CA LEU A 9 7.84 -1.07 6.53
C LEU A 9 7.77 -2.17 7.61
N ASP A 10 8.78 -2.28 8.48
CA ASP A 10 8.78 -3.20 9.63
C ASP A 10 8.40 -4.67 9.31
N GLY A 11 8.84 -5.16 8.15
CA GLY A 11 8.58 -6.53 7.71
C GLY A 11 7.20 -6.77 7.08
N ILE A 12 6.43 -5.71 6.80
CA ILE A 12 5.18 -5.80 6.04
C ILE A 12 5.45 -6.31 4.62
N THR A 13 4.68 -7.32 4.24
CA THR A 13 4.68 -7.92 2.90
C THR A 13 3.50 -7.39 2.10
N LEU A 14 3.78 -6.71 0.99
CA LEU A 14 2.77 -6.20 0.07
C LEU A 14 2.50 -7.21 -1.04
N THR A 15 1.22 -7.50 -1.29
CA THR A 15 0.75 -8.39 -2.36
C THR A 15 -0.14 -7.63 -3.33
N ALA A 16 0.30 -7.54 -4.58
CA ALA A 16 -0.43 -6.95 -5.68
C ALA A 16 -1.12 -8.03 -6.51
N THR A 17 -2.44 -7.89 -6.66
CA THR A 17 -3.28 -8.75 -7.49
C THR A 17 -4.05 -7.90 -8.48
N TYR A 18 -3.93 -8.21 -9.77
CA TYR A 18 -4.65 -7.54 -10.85
C TYR A 18 -5.70 -8.48 -11.43
N ASP A 19 -6.95 -8.00 -11.49
CA ASP A 19 -8.06 -8.63 -12.19
C ASP A 19 -8.23 -7.93 -13.55
N PRO A 20 -7.87 -8.60 -14.66
CA PRO A 20 -7.98 -8.02 -16.00
C PRO A 20 -9.41 -7.92 -16.51
N GLU A 21 -10.34 -8.73 -16.00
CA GLU A 21 -11.75 -8.70 -16.44
C GLU A 21 -12.46 -7.47 -15.85
N GLN A 22 -12.08 -7.08 -14.63
CA GLN A 22 -12.63 -5.92 -13.94
C GLN A 22 -11.74 -4.67 -14.03
N SER A 23 -10.58 -4.76 -14.67
CA SER A 23 -9.56 -3.70 -14.73
C SER A 23 -9.23 -3.13 -13.35
N TRP A 24 -9.11 -4.01 -12.36
CA TRP A 24 -8.99 -3.65 -10.94
C TRP A 24 -7.71 -4.24 -10.34
N MET A 25 -6.90 -3.41 -9.68
CA MET A 25 -5.74 -3.85 -8.92
C MET A 25 -5.99 -3.69 -7.43
N ARG A 26 -5.74 -4.76 -6.67
CA ARG A 26 -5.73 -4.76 -5.22
C ARG A 26 -4.30 -4.86 -4.71
N LEU A 27 -3.96 -4.02 -3.74
CA LEU A 27 -2.70 -4.06 -3.00
C LEU A 27 -2.99 -4.29 -1.53
N GLU A 28 -2.51 -5.39 -0.97
CA GLU A 28 -2.71 -5.75 0.44
C GLU A 28 -1.38 -5.87 1.16
N GLY A 29 -1.26 -5.25 2.33
CA GLY A 29 -0.12 -5.39 3.22
C GLY A 29 -0.45 -6.27 4.41
N HIS A 30 0.37 -7.30 4.60
CA HIS A 30 0.31 -8.19 5.76
C HIS A 30 1.55 -8.05 6.62
N ASP A 31 1.38 -8.01 7.94
CA ASP A 31 2.49 -8.01 8.88
C ASP A 31 3.19 -9.37 8.97
N THR A 32 4.19 -9.47 9.85
CA THR A 32 4.98 -10.71 10.05
C THR A 32 4.19 -11.85 10.68
N SER A 33 3.04 -11.57 11.30
CA SER A 33 2.09 -12.57 11.81
C SER A 33 1.09 -13.04 10.74
N GLY A 34 1.06 -12.36 9.58
CA GLY A 34 0.12 -12.61 8.49
C GLY A 34 -1.21 -11.85 8.65
N ALA A 35 -1.32 -10.89 9.57
CA ALA A 35 -2.51 -10.08 9.72
C ALA A 35 -2.56 -8.98 8.66
N LEU A 36 -3.74 -8.70 8.10
CA LEU A 36 -3.95 -7.62 7.14
C LEU A 36 -3.88 -6.28 7.89
N VAL A 37 -2.87 -5.46 7.55
CA VAL A 37 -2.63 -4.14 8.17
C VAL A 37 -2.87 -2.98 7.21
N SER A 38 -2.93 -3.24 5.90
CA SER A 38 -3.32 -2.24 4.90
C SER A 38 -3.97 -2.88 3.69
N ALA A 39 -4.91 -2.16 3.08
CA ALA A 39 -5.51 -2.56 1.81
C ALA A 39 -5.80 -1.31 0.97
N SER A 40 -5.53 -1.39 -0.33
CA SER A 40 -5.83 -0.34 -1.30
C SER A 40 -6.34 -0.95 -2.60
N GLY A 41 -7.28 -0.26 -3.24
CA GLY A 41 -7.86 -0.65 -4.51
C GLY A 41 -7.62 0.43 -5.56
N PHE A 42 -7.20 0.03 -6.74
CA PHE A 42 -6.93 0.91 -7.87
C PHE A 42 -7.75 0.45 -9.06
N ALA A 43 -8.61 1.33 -9.58
CA ALA A 43 -9.14 1.16 -10.92
C ALA A 43 -8.04 1.52 -11.93
N ILE A 44 -7.74 0.63 -12.86
CA ILE A 44 -6.68 0.82 -13.86
C ILE A 44 -7.35 1.08 -15.20
N THR A 45 -6.99 2.19 -15.85
CA THR A 45 -7.39 2.50 -17.22
C THR A 45 -6.14 2.65 -18.07
N SER A 46 -6.22 2.27 -19.35
CA SER A 46 -5.15 2.52 -20.32
C SER A 46 -5.16 3.95 -20.85
N GLU A 47 -6.23 4.71 -20.60
CA GLU A 47 -6.34 6.10 -21.00
C GLU A 47 -5.69 7.03 -19.97
N PRO A 48 -4.98 8.10 -20.40
CA PRO A 48 -4.46 9.10 -19.48
C PRO A 48 -5.57 9.74 -18.64
N ILE A 49 -5.32 9.89 -17.33
CA ILE A 49 -6.20 10.64 -16.42
C ILE A 49 -5.48 11.91 -15.94
N GLU A 50 -6.25 12.94 -15.60
CA GLU A 50 -5.68 14.10 -14.92
C GLU A 50 -5.17 13.73 -13.51
N PRO A 51 -4.05 14.31 -13.04
CA PRO A 51 -3.54 14.04 -11.70
C PRO A 51 -4.53 14.45 -10.61
N ILE A 52 -4.77 13.55 -9.66
CA ILE A 52 -5.48 13.88 -8.42
C ILE A 52 -4.48 14.48 -7.46
N VAL A 53 -4.62 15.77 -7.15
CA VAL A 53 -3.77 16.48 -6.19
C VAL A 53 -4.43 16.44 -4.82
N ILE A 54 -3.76 15.84 -3.83
CA ILE A 54 -4.20 15.88 -2.43
C ILE A 54 -3.48 17.06 -1.76
N THR A 55 -4.24 18.04 -1.26
CA THR A 55 -3.68 19.20 -0.55
C THR A 55 -4.61 19.63 0.58
N PRO A 56 -4.12 19.75 1.82
CA PRO A 56 -2.76 19.47 2.28
C PRO A 56 -2.41 17.97 2.25
N GLU A 57 -1.11 17.67 2.29
CA GLU A 57 -0.61 16.31 2.51
C GLU A 57 -1.30 15.69 3.74
N PRO A 58 -1.81 14.43 3.66
CA PRO A 58 -2.40 13.77 4.80
C PRO A 58 -1.40 13.68 5.96
N PRO A 59 -1.85 13.84 7.22
CA PRO A 59 -0.98 13.65 8.37
C PRO A 59 -0.42 12.21 8.37
N GLN A 60 0.86 12.05 8.70
CA GLN A 60 1.43 10.71 8.91
C GLN A 60 0.64 10.00 10.02
N PRO A 61 0.33 8.70 9.86
CA PRO A 61 -0.28 7.92 10.94
C PRO A 61 0.59 7.98 12.19
N GLU A 62 0.01 8.37 13.33
CA GLU A 62 0.70 8.35 14.62
C GLU A 62 0.95 6.89 15.02
N GLY A 63 2.19 6.42 14.93
CA GLY A 63 2.49 5.02 15.30
C GLY A 63 3.87 4.47 14.97
N PHE A 64 4.65 5.07 14.06
CA PHE A 64 6.06 4.70 13.89
C PHE A 64 6.93 5.48 14.87
N ALA A 65 6.70 5.30 16.18
CA ALA A 65 7.72 5.66 17.15
C ALA A 65 8.87 4.67 16.93
N THR A 66 9.87 5.06 16.14
CA THR A 66 11.21 4.46 16.24
C THR A 66 11.70 4.75 17.65
N ASP A 67 11.37 3.87 18.58
CA ASP A 67 12.02 3.77 19.87
C ASP A 67 13.50 3.46 19.57
N THR A 68 14.30 4.51 19.45
CA THR A 68 15.74 4.43 19.38
C THR A 68 16.19 4.40 20.83
N PRO A 69 16.64 3.25 21.37
CA PRO A 69 17.18 3.24 22.72
C PRO A 69 18.52 4.00 22.74
N PRO A 70 18.90 4.57 23.91
CA PRO A 70 20.10 5.39 24.08
C PRO A 70 21.41 4.63 23.87
#